data_AF-A0A7G8X925-F1
#
_entry.id   AF-A0A7G8X925-F1
#
_cell.length_a   1.000
_cell.length_b   1.000
_cell.length_c   1.000
_cell.angle_alpha   90.00
_cell.angle_beta   90.00
_cell.angle_gamma   90.00
#
_symmetry.space_group_name_H-M   'P 1'
#
loop_
_entity.id
_entity.type
_entity.pdbx_description
1 polymer ?
#
loop_
_entity_poly.entity_id
_entity_poly.type
_entity_poly.pdbx_seq_one_letter_code
_entity_poly.pdbx_strand_id
1 'polypeptide(L)'
;MKRLLFTLLVLSLSVLLVGCNNIEEQRAENSIKQYYQALIEGNYETAFQELYLYEESYSNGQTSLSNSEAQTIYQEKIKYLNDQSYKVKDFEITELEYEDGNSFWHHVNIGVEQNGGNFQL
;
A
#
# COMPACT_ATOMS: atom_id res chain seq x y z
N MET A 1 -39.86 -15.39 18.70
CA MET A 1 -38.66 -15.36 19.58
C MET A 1 -37.55 -16.30 19.11
N LYS A 2 -37.78 -17.62 18.97
CA LYS A 2 -36.73 -18.58 18.53
C LYS A 2 -36.09 -18.28 17.16
N ARG A 3 -36.89 -17.82 16.18
CA ARG A 3 -36.39 -17.41 14.85
C ARG A 3 -35.51 -16.15 14.90
N LEU A 4 -35.93 -15.14 15.66
CA LEU A 4 -35.16 -13.90 15.89
C LEU A 4 -33.82 -14.16 16.58
N LEU A 5 -33.81 -15.04 17.59
CA LEU A 5 -32.58 -15.48 18.26
C LEU A 5 -31.62 -16.19 17.29
N PHE A 6 -32.15 -17.03 16.42
CA PHE A 6 -31.34 -17.73 15.40
C PHE A 6 -30.74 -16.76 14.38
N THR A 7 -31.52 -15.77 13.92
CA THR A 7 -31.03 -14.73 13.00
C THR A 7 -29.94 -13.89 13.66
N LEU A 8 -30.11 -13.50 14.93
CA LEU A 8 -29.08 -12.75 15.68
C LEU A 8 -27.81 -13.56 15.86
N LEU A 9 -27.94 -14.86 16.17
CA LEU A 9 -26.80 -15.77 16.33
C LEU A 9 -26.00 -15.89 15.03
N VAL A 10 -26.68 -16.12 13.90
CA VAL A 10 -26.03 -16.21 12.58
C VAL A 10 -25.35 -14.91 12.21
N LEU A 11 -25.98 -13.76 12.48
CA LEU A 11 -25.36 -12.45 12.23
C LEU A 11 -24.11 -12.24 13.09
N SER A 12 -24.17 -12.58 14.39
CA SER A 12 -23.02 -12.48 15.28
C SER A 12 -21.88 -13.43 14.86
N LEU A 13 -22.20 -14.61 14.35
CA LEU A 13 -21.21 -15.58 13.89
C LEU A 13 -20.55 -15.13 12.58
N SER A 14 -21.30 -14.49 11.67
CA SER A 14 -20.72 -13.92 10.46
C SER A 14 -19.73 -12.79 10.76
N VAL A 15 -19.97 -11.99 11.80
CA VAL A 15 -19.02 -10.93 12.22
C VAL A 15 -17.73 -11.53 12.79
N LEU A 16 -17.78 -12.71 13.42
CA LEU A 16 -16.59 -13.41 13.91
C LEU A 16 -15.76 -14.08 12.81
N LEU A 17 -16.34 -14.30 11.62
CA LEU A 17 -15.65 -14.92 10.47
C LEU A 17 -14.94 -13.90 9.58
N VAL A 18 -15.34 -12.63 9.64
CA VAL A 18 -14.65 -11.51 9.01
C VAL A 18 -13.57 -11.08 10.01
N GLY A 19 -12.31 -11.41 9.74
CA GLY A 19 -11.19 -11.09 10.65
C GLY A 19 -11.19 -9.61 11.03
N CYS A 20 -10.68 -9.28 12.22
CA CYS A 20 -10.72 -7.92 12.77
C CYS A 20 -10.04 -6.86 11.88
N ASN A 21 -9.19 -7.26 10.92
CA ASN A 21 -8.35 -6.35 10.13
C ASN A 21 -8.79 -6.21 8.66
N ASN A 22 -9.86 -6.87 8.21
CA ASN A 22 -10.27 -6.86 6.79
C ASN A 22 -10.42 -5.45 6.19
N ILE A 23 -10.82 -4.45 7.00
CA ILE A 23 -10.95 -3.06 6.56
C ILE A 23 -9.58 -2.43 6.31
N GLU A 24 -8.62 -2.62 7.23
CA GLU A 24 -7.27 -2.07 7.12
C GLU A 24 -6.48 -2.78 6.02
N GLU A 25 -6.64 -4.10 5.87
CA GLU A 25 -6.07 -4.88 4.77
C GLU A 25 -6.52 -4.35 3.42
N GLN A 26 -7.82 -4.14 3.25
CA GLN A 26 -8.38 -3.59 2.02
C GLN A 26 -7.91 -2.16 1.77
N ARG A 27 -7.76 -1.35 2.82
CA ARG A 27 -7.23 0.01 2.72
C ARG A 27 -5.77 -0.01 2.25
N ALA A 28 -4.94 -0.87 2.84
CA ALA A 28 -3.54 -1.04 2.43
C ALA A 28 -3.43 -1.55 0.99
N GLU A 29 -4.22 -2.56 0.61
CA GLU A 29 -4.25 -3.10 -0.75
C GLU A 29 -4.64 -2.02 -1.78
N ASN A 30 -5.64 -1.21 -1.46
CA ASN A 30 -6.04 -0.09 -2.32
C ASN A 30 -4.94 0.98 -2.44
N SER A 31 -4.25 1.30 -1.36
CA SER A 31 -3.14 2.26 -1.37
C SER A 31 -1.97 1.74 -2.20
N ILE A 32 -1.60 0.47 -2.06
CA ILE A 32 -0.59 -0.21 -2.90
C ILE A 32 -0.96 -0.13 -4.37
N LYS A 33 -2.22 -0.43 -4.72
CA LYS A 33 -2.69 -0.35 -6.11
C LYS A 33 -2.60 1.07 -6.66
N GLN A 34 -3.04 2.06 -5.90
CA GLN A 34 -2.97 3.46 -6.32
C GLN A 34 -1.52 3.92 -6.48
N TYR A 35 -0.64 3.53 -5.56
CA TYR A 35 0.79 3.82 -5.62
C TYR A 35 1.43 3.30 -6.92
N TYR A 36 1.35 2.00 -7.17
CA TYR A 36 2.00 1.41 -8.35
C TYR A 36 1.34 1.82 -9.65
N GLN A 37 0.01 1.98 -9.70
CA GLN A 37 -0.66 2.51 -10.87
C GLN A 37 -0.18 3.94 -11.19
N ALA A 38 -0.06 4.79 -10.18
CA ALA A 38 0.45 6.15 -10.36
C ALA A 38 1.91 6.17 -10.84
N LEU A 39 2.75 5.24 -10.40
CA LEU A 39 4.11 5.07 -10.94
C LEU A 39 4.10 4.67 -12.42
N ILE A 40 3.25 3.73 -12.82
CA ILE A 40 3.12 3.26 -14.21
C ILE A 40 2.63 4.39 -15.12
N GLU A 41 1.70 5.21 -14.63
CA GLU A 41 1.14 6.36 -15.37
C GLU A 41 2.06 7.59 -15.35
N GLY A 42 3.16 7.56 -14.58
CA GLY A 42 4.06 8.70 -14.38
C GLY A 42 3.46 9.83 -13.54
N ASN A 43 2.38 9.57 -12.81
CA ASN A 43 1.78 10.49 -11.86
C ASN A 43 2.50 10.40 -10.50
N TYR A 44 3.72 10.91 -10.46
CA TYR A 44 4.60 10.78 -9.29
C TYR A 44 4.08 11.50 -8.05
N GLU A 45 3.28 12.56 -8.21
CA GLU A 45 2.68 13.26 -7.08
C GLU A 45 1.65 12.38 -6.37
N THR A 46 0.75 11.73 -7.11
CA THR A 46 -0.19 10.76 -6.51
C THR A 46 0.54 9.60 -5.86
N ALA A 47 1.60 9.07 -6.51
CA ALA A 47 2.42 8.03 -5.90
C ALA A 47 3.11 8.49 -4.59
N PHE A 48 3.51 9.75 -4.47
CA PHE A 48 4.08 10.26 -3.22
C PHE A 48 3.05 10.27 -2.08
N GLN A 49 1.81 10.69 -2.35
CA GLN A 49 0.75 10.77 -1.34
C GLN A 49 0.39 9.40 -0.74
N GLU A 50 0.44 8.34 -1.54
CA GLU A 50 0.14 6.97 -1.09
C GLU A 50 1.27 6.34 -0.24
N LEU A 51 2.49 6.90 -0.27
CA LEU A 51 3.60 6.34 0.52
C LEU A 51 3.56 6.73 2.00
N TYR A 52 2.80 7.78 2.35
CA TYR A 52 2.73 8.31 3.72
C TYR A 52 4.12 8.48 4.39
N LEU A 53 5.14 8.94 3.62
CA LEU A 53 6.54 9.10 4.09
C LEU A 53 6.72 10.19 5.17
N TYR A 54 5.67 10.92 5.49
CA TYR A 54 5.63 12.04 6.42
C TYR A 54 4.42 11.89 7.34
N GLU A 55 4.51 12.41 8.56
CA GLU A 55 3.38 12.46 9.47
C GLU A 55 2.61 13.78 9.28
N GLU A 56 1.29 13.74 9.04
CA GLU A 56 0.46 14.96 8.96
C GLU A 56 0.19 15.58 10.34
N SER A 57 0.14 14.77 11.41
CA SER A 57 0.01 15.25 12.79
C SER A 57 0.26 14.13 13.80
N TYR A 58 0.95 14.48 14.89
CA TYR A 58 1.39 13.65 16.03
C TYR A 58 2.53 12.66 15.76
N SER A 59 3.73 13.14 16.12
CA SER A 59 4.96 12.40 16.47
C SER A 59 4.67 11.12 17.27
N ASN A 60 4.42 10.02 16.58
CA ASN A 60 4.70 8.68 17.08
C ASN A 60 6.15 8.27 16.81
N GLY A 61 6.94 9.15 16.18
CA GLY A 61 8.39 9.07 16.11
C GLY A 61 8.90 8.06 15.08
N GLN A 62 8.09 7.71 14.08
CA GLN A 62 8.49 6.77 13.03
C GLN A 62 9.19 7.48 11.86
N THR A 63 8.92 8.75 11.62
CA THR A 63 9.65 9.58 10.64
C THR A 63 9.88 11.00 11.18
N SER A 64 11.06 11.57 10.91
CA SER A 64 11.41 12.94 11.31
C SER A 64 11.24 13.97 10.18
N LEU A 65 10.77 13.55 9.00
CA LEU A 65 10.70 14.42 7.83
C LEU A 65 9.39 15.20 7.80
N SER A 66 9.48 16.50 7.52
CA SER A 66 8.31 17.27 7.08
C SER A 66 7.83 16.77 5.70
N ASN A 67 6.56 17.04 5.37
CA ASN A 67 6.00 16.72 4.05
C ASN A 67 6.90 17.29 2.92
N SER A 68 7.32 18.55 3.03
CA SER A 68 8.20 19.18 2.02
C SER A 68 9.56 18.50 1.87
N GLU A 69 10.16 18.02 2.96
CA GLU A 69 11.44 17.30 2.91
C GLU A 69 11.26 15.93 2.27
N ALA A 70 10.22 15.19 2.67
CA ALA A 70 9.89 13.90 2.09
C ALA A 70 9.58 14.01 0.59
N GLN A 71 8.85 15.04 0.18
CA GLN A 71 8.53 15.29 -1.23
C GLN A 71 9.79 15.61 -2.03
N THR A 72 10.70 16.41 -1.48
CA THR A 72 11.98 16.73 -2.13
C THR A 72 12.82 15.47 -2.35
N ILE A 73 13.00 14.65 -1.31
CA ILE A 73 13.76 13.39 -1.38
C ILE A 73 13.12 12.43 -2.40
N TYR A 74 11.79 12.34 -2.39
CA TYR A 74 11.06 11.49 -3.32
C TYR A 74 11.24 11.95 -4.78
N GLN A 75 11.15 13.25 -5.05
CA GLN A 75 11.36 13.82 -6.38
C GLN A 75 12.80 13.60 -6.87
N GLU A 76 13.81 13.72 -6.01
CA GLU A 76 15.20 13.40 -6.34
C GLU A 76 15.37 11.93 -6.74
N LYS A 77 14.75 11.00 -6.00
CA LYS A 77 14.72 9.57 -6.33
C LYS A 77 14.08 9.33 -7.70
N ILE A 78 12.90 9.91 -7.95
CA ILE A 78 12.19 9.78 -9.24
C ILE A 78 13.04 10.34 -10.39
N LYS A 79 13.66 11.51 -10.20
CA LYS A 79 14.56 12.09 -11.19
C LYS A 79 15.73 11.14 -11.50
N TYR A 80 16.39 10.61 -10.48
CA TYR A 80 17.49 9.67 -10.67
C TYR A 80 17.06 8.42 -11.45
N LEU A 81 15.91 7.82 -11.10
CA LEU A 81 15.37 6.65 -11.81
C LEU A 81 15.06 6.95 -13.28
N ASN A 82 14.44 8.10 -13.55
CA ASN A 82 14.16 8.54 -14.92
C ASN A 82 15.44 8.78 -15.73
N ASP A 83 16.47 9.39 -15.13
CA ASP A 83 17.78 9.60 -15.77
C ASP A 83 18.45 8.26 -16.13
N GLN A 84 18.16 7.19 -15.37
CA GLN A 84 18.62 5.83 -15.64
C GLN A 84 17.67 5.01 -16.54
N SER A 85 16.67 5.67 -17.16
CA SER A 85 15.65 5.01 -17.99
C SER A 85 14.93 3.86 -17.29
N TYR A 86 14.68 4.02 -15.99
CA TYR A 86 13.95 3.06 -15.16
C TYR A 86 12.46 3.38 -15.15
N LYS A 87 11.61 2.38 -15.36
CA LYS A 87 10.14 2.53 -15.35
C LYS A 87 9.47 1.31 -14.73
N VAL A 88 8.45 1.54 -13.92
CA VAL A 88 7.53 0.47 -13.52
C VAL A 88 6.56 0.22 -14.68
N LYS A 89 6.27 -1.05 -14.98
CA LYS A 89 5.42 -1.48 -16.09
C LYS A 89 4.17 -2.18 -15.61
N ASP A 90 4.31 -2.98 -14.57
CA ASP A 90 3.22 -3.70 -13.91
C ASP A 90 3.57 -4.00 -12.45
N PHE A 91 2.59 -4.52 -11.71
CA PHE A 91 2.76 -5.02 -10.36
C PHE A 91 1.71 -6.10 -10.06
N GLU A 92 2.03 -6.99 -9.12
CA GLU A 92 1.11 -8.01 -8.62
C GLU A 92 1.25 -8.12 -7.10
N ILE A 93 0.14 -8.01 -6.38
CA ILE A 93 0.08 -8.32 -4.95
C ILE A 93 -0.06 -9.84 -4.81
N THR A 94 0.92 -10.49 -4.20
CA THR A 94 1.07 -11.95 -4.24
C THR A 94 0.66 -12.63 -2.95
N GLU A 95 0.96 -12.01 -1.81
CA GLU A 95 0.73 -12.59 -0.49
C GLU A 95 0.44 -11.50 0.54
N LEU A 96 -0.35 -11.88 1.56
CA LEU A 96 -0.58 -11.10 2.77
C LEU A 96 -0.02 -11.91 3.95
N GLU A 97 0.93 -11.33 4.66
CA GLU A 97 1.57 -11.95 5.82
C GLU A 97 1.27 -11.14 7.09
N TYR A 98 1.08 -11.84 8.21
CA TYR A 98 0.81 -11.23 9.51
C TYR A 98 1.97 -11.49 10.48
N GLU A 99 2.38 -10.47 11.22
CA GLU A 99 3.42 -10.59 12.27
C GLU A 99 2.83 -11.09 13.59
N ASP A 100 1.77 -10.42 14.04
CA ASP A 100 1.25 -10.54 15.41
C ASP A 100 -0.29 -10.44 15.47
N GLY A 101 -0.96 -10.70 14.36
CA GLY A 101 -2.42 -10.62 14.22
C GLY A 101 -2.98 -9.20 14.19
N ASN A 102 -2.14 -8.17 14.39
CA ASN A 102 -2.51 -6.75 14.27
C ASN A 102 -1.66 -6.01 13.23
N SER A 103 -0.43 -6.48 12.99
CA SER A 103 0.49 -5.99 11.97
C SER A 103 0.53 -6.95 10.79
N PHE A 104 0.49 -6.41 9.58
CA PHE A 104 0.54 -7.19 8.34
C PHE A 104 1.28 -6.42 7.24
N TRP A 105 1.76 -7.15 6.23
CA TRP A 105 2.32 -6.57 5.01
C TRP A 105 1.91 -7.38 3.79
N HIS A 106 1.80 -6.67 2.67
CA HIS A 106 1.58 -7.27 1.38
C HIS A 106 2.92 -7.45 0.68
N HIS A 107 3.13 -8.65 0.13
CA HIS A 107 4.21 -8.91 -0.81
C HIS A 107 3.78 -8.46 -2.20
N VAL A 108 4.65 -7.71 -2.88
CA VAL A 108 4.37 -7.16 -4.21
C VAL A 108 5.51 -7.48 -5.15
N ASN A 109 5.21 -8.19 -6.22
CA ASN A 109 6.12 -8.36 -7.34
C ASN A 109 5.98 -7.16 -8.28
N ILE A 110 7.10 -6.65 -8.80
CA ILE A 110 7.11 -5.44 -9.63
C ILE A 110 7.78 -5.76 -10.97
N GLY A 111 7.07 -5.54 -12.08
CA GLY A 111 7.66 -5.58 -13.41
C GLY A 111 8.26 -4.23 -13.76
N VAL A 112 9.55 -4.21 -14.07
CA VAL A 112 10.31 -3.00 -14.35
C VAL A 112 11.01 -3.07 -15.69
N GLU A 113 11.07 -1.93 -16.37
CA GLU A 113 11.85 -1.74 -17.57
C GLU A 113 13.06 -0.86 -17.24
N GLN A 114 14.26 -1.33 -17.58
CA GLN A 114 15.49 -0.55 -17.50
C GLN A 114 16.27 -0.67 -18.80
N ASN A 115 16.52 0.46 -19.46
CA ASN A 115 17.26 0.50 -20.74
C ASN A 115 16.68 -0.45 -21.80
N GLY A 116 15.36 -0.63 -21.82
CA GLY A 116 14.65 -1.54 -22.73
C GLY A 116 14.68 -3.03 -22.34
N GLY A 117 15.38 -3.40 -21.27
CA GLY A 117 15.28 -4.73 -20.67
C GLY A 117 14.14 -4.81 -19.66
N ASN A 118 13.41 -5.92 -19.63
CA ASN A 118 12.32 -6.16 -18.67
C ASN A 118 12.78 -7.12 -17.57
N PHE A 119 12.45 -6.80 -16.32
CA PHE A 119 12.82 -7.56 -15.14
C PHE A 119 11.61 -7.70 -14.21
N GLN A 120 11.55 -8.80 -13.48
CA GLN A 120 10.63 -8.97 -12.34
C GLN A 120 11.45 -8.84 -11.07
N LEU A 121 11.00 -7.99 -10.15
CA LEU A 121 11.57 -7.78 -8.83
C LEU A 121 10.58 -8.22 -7.75
#